data_AF-A0A7H9SLV5-F1
#
_entry.id   AF-A0A7H9SLV5-F1
#
_cell.length_a   1.000
_cell.length_b   1.000
_cell.length_c   1.000
_cell.angle_alpha   90.00
_cell.angle_beta   90.00
_cell.angle_gamma   90.00
#
_symmetry.space_group_name_H-M   'P 1'
#
loop_
_entity.id
_entity.type
_entity.pdbx_description
1 polymer ?
#
loop_
_entity_poly.entity_id
_entity_poly.type
_entity_poly.pdbx_seq_one_letter_code
_entity_poly.pdbx_strand_id
1 'polypeptide(L)' 'RDHPLKAHVGDDVRIFFGNAGPNLTSSFHIIGTHFKNVYRDGGVTSNPSKGIQTVSVPCGGSTIVD' A
#
# COMPACT_ATOMS: atom_id res chain seq x y z
N ARG A 1 -5.12 -17.43 -5.85
CA ARG A 1 -6.55 -17.73 -5.53
C ARG A 1 -6.67 -18.49 -4.22
N ASP A 2 -5.63 -19.26 -3.89
CA ASP A 2 -5.62 -20.25 -2.80
C ASP A 2 -5.40 -19.61 -1.41
N HIS A 3 -4.92 -18.36 -1.39
CA HIS A 3 -4.67 -17.58 -0.17
C HIS A 3 -5.24 -16.17 -0.30
N PRO A 4 -6.58 -16.00 -0.28
CA PRO A 4 -7.18 -14.67 -0.28
C PRO A 4 -6.87 -13.94 1.02
N LEU A 5 -6.64 -12.63 0.93
CA LEU A 5 -6.65 -11.75 2.09
C LEU A 5 -8.09 -11.72 2.64
N LYS A 6 -8.24 -11.87 3.96
CA LYS A 6 -9.53 -11.86 4.65
C LYS A 6 -9.51 -10.77 5.70
N ALA A 7 -10.64 -10.07 5.83
CA ALA A 7 -10.90 -9.05 6.84
C ALA A 7 -12.42 -8.99 7.07
N HIS A 8 -12.84 -8.37 8.16
CA HIS A 8 -14.24 -8.11 8.47
C HIS A 8 -14.57 -6.62 8.34
N VAL A 9 -15.86 -6.31 8.26
CA VAL A 9 -16.34 -4.93 8.28
C VAL A 9 -15.95 -4.30 9.62
N GLY A 10 -15.24 -3.18 9.56
CA GLY A 10 -14.76 -2.44 10.74
C GLY A 10 -13.32 -2.74 11.14
N ASP A 11 -12.66 -3.72 10.53
CA ASP A 11 -11.23 -3.98 10.79
C ASP A 11 -10.35 -2.87 10.21
N ASP A 12 -9.36 -2.41 10.99
CA ASP A 12 -8.24 -1.61 10.48
C ASP A 12 -7.20 -2.58 9.87
N VAL A 13 -6.99 -2.51 8.56
CA VAL A 13 -6.09 -3.40 7.83
C VAL A 13 -4.85 -2.65 7.37
N ARG A 14 -3.66 -3.13 7.74
CA ARG A 14 -2.39 -2.59 7.24
C ARG A 14 -1.71 -3.56 6.28
N ILE A 15 -1.24 -3.05 5.16
CA ILE A 15 -0.52 -3.81 4.13
C ILE A 15 0.89 -3.26 3.97
N PHE A 16 1.87 -4.16 4.07
CA PHE A 16 3.26 -3.91 3.70
C PHE A 16 3.44 -4.39 2.26
N PHE A 17 3.44 -3.44 1.31
CA PHE A 17 3.55 -3.77 -0.11
C PHE A 17 4.95 -3.41 -0.61
N GLY A 18 5.64 -4.40 -1.16
CA GLY A 18 6.94 -4.23 -1.80
C GLY A 18 6.86 -4.50 -3.30
N ASN A 19 7.50 -3.66 -4.10
CA ASN A 19 7.69 -3.90 -5.50
C ASN A 19 9.16 -4.26 -5.77
N ALA A 20 9.46 -5.54 -5.82
CA ALA A 20 10.82 -6.01 -6.12
C ALA A 20 11.29 -5.59 -7.53
N GLY A 21 10.38 -5.38 -8.48
CA GLY A 21 10.71 -5.03 -9.87
C GLY A 21 11.02 -6.28 -10.73
N PRO A 22 12.11 -6.27 -11.54
CA PRO A 22 13.23 -5.35 -11.45
C PRO A 22 13.02 -4.01 -12.18
N ASN A 23 12.04 -3.91 -13.09
CA ASN A 23 12.02 -2.80 -14.06
C ASN A 23 10.78 -1.90 -14.00
N LEU A 24 9.66 -2.39 -13.48
CA LEU A 24 8.38 -1.69 -13.58
C LEU A 24 7.98 -1.08 -12.24
N THR A 25 7.47 0.16 -12.30
CA THR A 25 6.80 0.81 -11.19
C THR A 25 5.39 0.25 -11.04
N SER A 26 4.97 -0.03 -9.82
CA SER A 26 3.61 -0.44 -9.51
C SER A 26 2.76 0.77 -9.14
N SER A 27 1.59 0.90 -9.75
CA SER A 27 0.53 1.80 -9.27
C SER A 27 -0.37 1.00 -8.33
N PHE A 28 0.01 0.91 -7.06
CA PHE A 28 -0.70 0.09 -6.09
C PHE A 28 -2.02 0.74 -5.67
N HIS A 29 -3.11 0.01 -5.86
CA HIS A 29 -4.48 0.44 -5.64
C HIS A 29 -5.33 -0.73 -5.13
N ILE A 30 -6.20 -0.47 -4.16
CA ILE A 30 -7.25 -1.41 -3.71
C ILE A 30 -8.60 -0.87 -4.18
N ILE A 31 -9.24 -1.63 -5.07
CA ILE A 31 -10.52 -1.25 -5.65
C ILE A 31 -11.60 -1.18 -4.56
N GLY A 32 -12.36 -0.09 -4.55
CA GLY A 32 -13.47 0.11 -3.62
C GLY A 32 -13.11 0.81 -2.31
N THR A 33 -11.86 1.25 -2.14
CA THR A 33 -11.44 2.02 -0.96
C THR A 33 -10.37 3.06 -1.28
N HIS A 34 -10.05 3.89 -0.28
CA HIS A 34 -8.89 4.77 -0.24
C HIS A 34 -8.03 4.39 0.96
N PHE A 35 -6.72 4.62 0.86
CA PHE A 35 -5.81 4.46 2.00
C PHE A 35 -5.97 5.65 2.95
N LYS A 36 -6.27 5.36 4.21
CA LYS A 36 -6.31 6.35 5.30
C LYS A 36 -4.93 6.93 5.53
N ASN A 37 -3.88 6.09 5.56
CA ASN A 37 -2.49 6.50 5.67
C ASN A 37 -1.63 5.82 4.58
N VAL A 38 -0.71 6.58 3.99
CA VAL A 38 0.30 6.07 3.04
C VAL A 38 1.68 6.54 3.47
N TYR A 39 2.51 5.58 3.87
CA TYR A 39 3.93 5.76 4.11
C TYR A 39 4.66 5.52 2.80
N ARG A 40 4.92 6.62 2.08
CA ARG A 40 5.59 6.58 0.77
C ARG A 40 7.04 6.15 0.92
N ASP A 41 7.52 5.41 -0.08
CA ASP A 41 8.91 4.96 -0.19
C ASP A 41 9.43 4.16 1.03
N GLY A 42 8.51 3.58 1.82
CA GLY A 42 8.81 2.87 3.05
C GLY A 42 9.24 3.78 4.21
N GLY A 43 9.13 5.10 4.07
CA GLY A 43 9.49 6.06 5.10
C GLY A 43 8.50 6.06 6.26
N VAL A 44 8.96 5.71 7.46
CA VAL A 44 8.13 5.60 8.69
C VAL A 44 8.38 6.70 9.72
N THR A 45 9.37 7.56 9.48
CA THR A 45 9.74 8.65 10.41
C THR A 45 8.98 9.94 10.10
N SER A 46 8.57 10.14 8.85
CA SER A 46 7.72 11.25 8.45
C SER A 46 6.24 10.92 8.63
N ASN A 47 5.41 11.96 8.75
CA ASN A 47 3.96 11.77 8.77
C ASN A 47 3.48 11.18 7.43
N PRO A 48 2.55 10.21 7.46
CA PRO A 48 2.02 9.61 6.25
C PRO A 48 1.14 10.61 5.48
N SER A 49 1.06 10.42 4.17
CA SER A 49 0.01 11.05 3.37
C SER A 49 -1.34 10.45 3.74
N LYS A 50 -2.43 11.23 3.66
CA LYS A 50 -3.77 10.78 4.08
C LYS A 50 -4.76 10.78 2.91
N GLY A 51 -5.68 9.83 2.90
CA GLY A 51 -6.81 9.77 1.94
C GLY A 51 -6.40 9.56 0.48
N ILE A 52 -5.39 8.72 0.24
CA ILE A 52 -4.81 8.51 -1.10
C ILE A 52 -5.44 7.27 -1.76
N GLN A 53 -5.87 7.39 -3.01
CA GLN A 53 -6.46 6.25 -3.75
C GLN A 53 -5.42 5.26 -4.29
N THR A 54 -4.28 5.78 -4.78
CA THR A 54 -3.26 5.02 -5.51
C THR A 54 -1.90 5.57 -5.14
N VAL A 55 -0.95 4.68 -4.90
CA VAL A 55 0.45 5.04 -4.60
C VAL A 55 1.38 4.44 -5.64
N SER A 56 2.30 5.27 -6.15
CA SER A 56 3.38 4.82 -7.03
C SER A 56 4.48 4.16 -6.19
N VAL A 57 4.83 2.93 -6.52
CA VAL A 57 5.86 2.15 -5.81
C VAL A 57 6.92 1.72 -6.82
N PRO A 58 8.10 2.35 -6.84
CA PRO A 58 9.15 2.03 -7.81
C PRO A 58 9.73 0.62 -7.57
N CYS A 59 10.42 0.08 -8.57
CA CYS A 59 11.18 -1.17 -8.41
C CYS A 59 12.23 -1.05 -7.30
N GLY A 60 12.39 -2.10 -6.50
CA GLY A 60 13.20 -2.08 -5.28
C GLY A 60 12.60 -1.27 -4.13
N GLY A 61 11.42 -0.67 -4.32
CA GLY A 61 10.73 0.16 -3.35
C GLY A 61 9.68 -0.59 -2.55
N SER A 62 9.15 0.08 -1.53
CA SER A 62 8.03 -0.39 -0.74
C SER A 62 7.13 0.77 -0.29
N THR A 63 5.97 0.43 0.21
CA THR A 63 5.05 1.34 0.89
C THR A 63 4.29 0.61 1.98
N ILE A 64 3.82 1.35 2.96
CA ILE A 64 2.90 0.85 3.98
C ILE A 64 1.61 1.63 3.83
N VAL A 65 0.48 0.92 3.74
CA VAL A 65 -0.84 1.54 3.66
C VAL A 65 -1.79 0.92 4.67
N ASP A 66 -2.70 1.73 5.19
CA ASP A 66 -3.87 1.35 5.99
C ASP A 66 -5.04 2.30 5.70
#